data_AF-A6JLM6-F1
#
_entry.id   AF-A6JLM6-F1
#
_cell.length_a   1.000
_cell.length_b   1.000
_cell.length_c   1.000
_cell.angle_alpha   90.00
_cell.angle_beta   90.00
_cell.angle_gamma   90.00
#
_symmetry.space_group_name_H-M   'P 1'
#
loop_
_entity.id
_entity.type
_entity.pdbx_description
1 polymer ?
#
loop_
_entity_poly.entity_id
_entity_poly.type
_entity_poly.pdbx_seq_one_letter_code
_entity_poly.pdbx_strand_id
1 'polypeptide(L)'
;MSDQDSSTSSTSFPKYLEHLSGDGKAIGVLTSGGDAQGMNAAVRAVVRMGIYTGAKVYFIYEGYQGMVDGGSNIVEAKWECVSSILQVGGTIIGSARCQAFRSREGRLKAACNLVRLGITNLCVIGGDGSLTGANLFRKEWSGLLEELAKNGEIDSDTVKKHAYLNVVGMVGSIDNDFCGTDMTIGTDSALHRIIEVVDAIMTTAQSHQRTFVLEVMGRHCGYLALVSALACGADWVFLPESPPEEGWEEEMCLKLSENRARKKRLNIIIVSEGAIDTQNKPITSEKIKELVVTNLGFDTRVTILGHVQRGGTPSAFDRILASRMGVEAVLALLEATPETPACVVSLRGNQAVRLPLMECVQMTQDVQKAMDERRFDEAVKLRGRSFEGNLNTYKRLAIKEPDDKIPKSNCNVAIINVGAPAAGMNAAVRSAVRVGIAEGHKMFAIYDGFDGLANGQIKEIGWGDVGGWTGQGGSILGTKRTLPGKYLEKIAEQMHSKNINALLIIGGFEAYLGLLELAAARNKHEAFCVPMVMVPATVSNNVPGSDFSIGADTALNTITDW
;
A
#
# COMPACT_ATOMS: atom_id res chain seq x y z
N MET A 1 -51.32 38.41 2.30
CA MET A 1 -50.49 39.03 3.36
C MET A 1 -50.30 37.96 4.41
N SER A 2 -49.16 37.31 4.59
CA SER A 2 -47.81 37.53 4.07
C SER A 2 -47.07 36.20 4.24
N ASP A 3 -46.33 35.81 3.21
CA ASP A 3 -45.40 34.69 3.22
C ASP A 3 -44.42 34.80 4.39
N GLN A 4 -44.24 33.69 5.12
CA GLN A 4 -43.10 33.52 6.01
C GLN A 4 -42.05 32.67 5.29
N ASP A 5 -40.93 33.33 5.03
CA ASP A 5 -39.71 32.84 4.41
C ASP A 5 -39.26 31.49 4.96
N SER A 6 -39.26 30.47 4.09
CA SER A 6 -38.42 29.30 4.24
C SER A 6 -36.99 29.64 3.78
N SER A 7 -36.17 30.20 4.67
CA SER A 7 -34.75 30.33 4.42
C SER A 7 -34.10 28.94 4.49
N THR A 8 -33.97 28.28 3.35
CA THR A 8 -33.10 27.11 3.18
C THR A 8 -31.67 27.51 3.53
N SER A 9 -31.18 27.06 4.68
CA SER A 9 -29.78 27.16 5.05
C SER A 9 -28.98 26.26 4.09
N SER A 10 -28.46 26.85 3.02
CA SER A 10 -27.39 26.23 2.24
C SER A 10 -26.20 26.10 3.18
N THR A 11 -25.95 24.88 3.66
CA THR A 11 -24.70 24.53 4.33
C THR A 11 -23.56 24.78 3.35
N SER A 12 -22.97 25.97 3.42
CA SER A 12 -21.79 26.35 2.64
C SER A 12 -20.64 25.44 3.05
N PHE A 13 -20.15 24.63 2.11
CA PHE A 13 -18.90 23.89 2.27
C PHE A 13 -17.74 24.87 2.53
N PRO A 14 -16.65 24.46 3.19
CA PRO A 14 -15.57 25.36 3.60
C PRO A 14 -14.97 26.15 2.42
N LYS A 15 -14.67 27.43 2.66
CA LYS A 15 -14.17 28.47 1.74
C LYS A 15 -12.77 28.26 1.12
N TYR A 16 -12.29 27.02 1.00
CA TYR A 16 -10.90 26.74 0.57
C TYR A 16 -10.65 26.84 -0.94
N LEU A 17 -11.71 26.87 -1.77
CA LEU A 17 -11.60 26.78 -3.23
C LEU A 17 -12.07 28.04 -3.99
N GLU A 18 -12.57 29.07 -3.29
CA GLU A 18 -13.16 30.28 -3.91
C GLU A 18 -12.17 31.10 -4.77
N HIS A 19 -10.86 30.91 -4.58
CA HIS A 19 -9.82 31.65 -5.31
C HIS A 19 -9.32 30.94 -6.59
N LEU A 20 -9.72 29.69 -6.82
CA LEU A 20 -9.25 28.87 -7.94
C LEU A 20 -10.34 28.74 -9.00
N SER A 21 -10.21 29.48 -10.10
CA SER A 21 -11.06 29.35 -11.29
C SER A 21 -10.33 28.62 -12.42
N GLY A 22 -11.02 27.65 -12.99
CA GLY A 22 -10.68 26.93 -14.22
C GLY A 22 -11.33 27.52 -15.47
N ASP A 23 -12.05 28.63 -15.37
CA ASP A 23 -12.78 29.21 -16.49
C ASP A 23 -11.86 29.52 -17.68
N GLY A 24 -12.23 29.01 -18.85
CA GLY A 24 -11.43 29.16 -20.07
C GLY A 24 -10.20 28.25 -20.15
N LYS A 25 -9.95 27.38 -19.15
CA LYS A 25 -8.91 26.35 -19.18
C LYS A 25 -9.49 25.00 -19.64
N ALA A 26 -8.66 24.22 -20.34
CA ALA A 26 -8.95 22.86 -20.73
C ALA A 26 -7.90 21.89 -20.17
N ILE A 27 -8.39 20.78 -19.59
CA ILE A 27 -7.60 19.72 -18.96
C ILE A 27 -7.79 18.43 -19.77
N GLY A 28 -6.71 17.82 -20.24
CA GLY A 28 -6.71 16.46 -20.79
C GLY A 28 -6.33 15.46 -19.71
N VAL A 29 -7.08 14.36 -19.58
CA VAL A 29 -6.72 13.24 -18.71
C VAL A 29 -6.54 11.97 -19.53
N LEU A 30 -5.42 11.29 -19.33
CA LEU A 30 -5.15 9.97 -19.92
C LEU A 30 -4.66 8.96 -18.87
N THR A 31 -4.93 7.70 -19.14
CA THR A 31 -4.30 6.55 -18.46
C THR A 31 -3.33 5.87 -19.40
N SER A 32 -2.10 5.63 -18.96
CA SER A 32 -1.05 5.03 -19.79
C SER A 32 -0.17 4.06 -19.02
N GLY A 33 0.23 2.97 -19.67
CA GLY A 33 1.07 1.92 -19.11
C GLY A 33 0.26 0.68 -18.74
N GLY A 34 0.79 -0.14 -17.82
CA GLY A 34 0.01 -1.23 -17.26
C GLY A 34 -1.11 -0.65 -16.38
N ASP A 35 -2.31 -1.18 -16.50
CA ASP A 35 -3.45 -0.74 -15.71
C ASP A 35 -3.31 -1.14 -14.23
N ALA A 36 -4.00 -0.39 -13.38
CA ALA A 36 -4.02 -0.60 -11.93
C ALA A 36 -5.41 -0.27 -11.40
N GLN A 37 -5.87 -1.03 -10.40
CA GLN A 37 -7.18 -0.83 -9.79
C GLN A 37 -7.20 0.53 -9.07
N GLY A 38 -8.20 1.36 -9.38
CA GLY A 38 -8.32 2.73 -8.86
C GLY A 38 -8.01 3.82 -9.89
N MET A 39 -7.48 3.49 -11.07
CA MET A 39 -7.32 4.46 -12.17
C MET A 39 -8.66 5.13 -12.54
N ASN A 40 -9.77 4.38 -12.56
CA ASN A 40 -11.10 4.95 -12.76
C ASN A 40 -11.52 5.94 -11.67
N ALA A 41 -11.14 5.69 -10.41
CA ALA A 41 -11.40 6.60 -9.30
C ALA A 41 -10.61 7.91 -9.46
N ALA A 42 -9.36 7.83 -9.92
CA ALA A 42 -8.52 8.98 -10.25
C ALA A 42 -9.11 9.80 -11.41
N VAL A 43 -9.44 9.16 -12.54
CA VAL A 43 -10.09 9.80 -13.69
C VAL A 43 -11.39 10.50 -13.26
N ARG A 44 -12.23 9.80 -12.46
CA ARG A 44 -13.45 10.37 -11.91
C ARG A 44 -13.19 11.65 -11.11
N ALA A 45 -12.21 11.62 -10.21
CA ALA A 45 -11.89 12.78 -9.38
C ALA A 45 -11.38 13.97 -10.22
N VAL A 46 -10.51 13.72 -11.20
CA VAL A 46 -10.01 14.76 -12.12
C VAL A 46 -11.17 15.40 -12.91
N VAL A 47 -12.06 14.59 -13.48
CA VAL A 47 -13.22 15.11 -14.24
C VAL A 47 -14.16 15.92 -13.36
N ARG A 48 -14.55 15.39 -12.20
CA ARG A 48 -15.49 16.08 -11.30
C ARG A 48 -14.88 17.39 -10.77
N MET A 49 -13.62 17.35 -10.36
CA MET A 49 -12.95 18.52 -9.80
C MET A 49 -12.67 19.59 -10.86
N GLY A 50 -12.30 19.18 -12.08
CA GLY A 50 -12.14 20.11 -13.21
C GLY A 50 -13.45 20.82 -13.55
N ILE A 51 -14.55 20.08 -13.66
CA ILE A 51 -15.89 20.68 -13.90
C ILE A 51 -16.31 21.58 -12.73
N TYR A 52 -16.09 21.14 -11.49
CA TYR A 52 -16.42 21.91 -10.29
C TYR A 52 -15.71 23.28 -10.26
N THR A 53 -14.48 23.35 -10.75
CA THR A 53 -13.70 24.60 -10.84
C THR A 53 -13.98 25.42 -12.09
N GLY A 54 -14.87 24.97 -12.99
CA GLY A 54 -15.22 25.66 -14.24
C GLY A 54 -14.34 25.30 -15.45
N ALA A 55 -13.35 24.41 -15.28
CA ALA A 55 -12.52 23.93 -16.39
C ALA A 55 -13.27 22.93 -17.26
N LYS A 56 -12.95 22.92 -18.56
CA LYS A 56 -13.34 21.83 -19.45
C LYS A 56 -12.37 20.66 -19.27
N VAL A 57 -12.90 19.43 -19.17
CA VAL A 57 -12.08 18.23 -19.05
C VAL A 57 -12.31 17.34 -20.26
N TYR A 58 -11.23 16.77 -20.81
CA TYR A 58 -11.25 15.88 -21.96
C TYR A 58 -10.65 14.54 -21.59
N PHE A 59 -11.36 13.45 -21.92
CA PHE A 59 -10.76 12.13 -21.97
C PHE A 59 -9.83 12.04 -23.17
N ILE A 60 -8.70 11.38 -22.97
CA ILE A 60 -7.80 10.95 -24.03
C ILE A 60 -7.75 9.43 -23.94
N TYR A 61 -8.43 8.77 -24.88
CA TYR A 61 -8.55 7.32 -24.92
C TYR A 61 -7.22 6.65 -25.30
N GLU A 62 -7.02 5.39 -24.89
CA GLU A 62 -5.85 4.58 -25.24
C GLU A 62 -4.49 5.22 -24.91
N GLY A 63 -4.46 6.06 -23.87
CA GLY A 63 -3.25 6.71 -23.38
C GLY A 63 -2.58 7.61 -24.42
N TYR A 64 -1.26 7.48 -24.55
CA TYR A 64 -0.49 8.23 -25.55
C TYR A 64 -0.91 7.93 -26.98
N GLN A 65 -1.45 6.73 -27.25
CA GLN A 65 -1.84 6.34 -28.60
C GLN A 65 -3.01 7.20 -29.09
N GLY A 66 -4.09 7.30 -28.33
CA GLY A 66 -5.21 8.17 -28.72
C GLY A 66 -4.87 9.66 -28.70
N MET A 67 -3.87 10.08 -27.92
CA MET A 67 -3.35 11.45 -28.02
C MET A 67 -2.66 11.72 -29.38
N VAL A 68 -1.88 10.76 -29.88
CA VAL A 68 -1.23 10.84 -31.19
C VAL A 68 -2.27 10.74 -32.31
N ASP A 69 -3.24 9.83 -32.19
CA ASP A 69 -4.27 9.60 -33.21
C ASP A 69 -5.26 10.77 -33.30
N GLY A 70 -5.55 11.42 -32.17
CA GLY A 70 -6.46 12.56 -32.10
C GLY A 70 -7.90 12.21 -32.46
N GLY A 71 -8.64 13.20 -32.97
CA GLY A 71 -10.01 13.02 -33.44
C GLY A 71 -10.96 12.52 -32.35
N SER A 72 -11.65 11.40 -32.62
CA SER A 72 -12.62 10.80 -31.68
C SER A 72 -11.98 10.19 -30.43
N ASN A 73 -10.65 10.12 -30.36
CA ASN A 73 -9.95 9.68 -29.16
C ASN A 73 -9.81 10.78 -28.10
N ILE A 74 -10.12 12.04 -28.42
CA ILE A 74 -10.11 13.15 -27.47
C ILE A 74 -11.53 13.70 -27.35
N VAL A 75 -12.19 13.42 -26.23
CA VAL A 75 -13.63 13.67 -26.05
C VAL A 75 -13.87 14.48 -24.78
N GLU A 76 -14.63 15.56 -24.89
CA GLU A 76 -15.04 16.37 -23.74
C GLU A 76 -15.88 15.52 -22.77
N ALA A 77 -15.43 15.44 -21.52
CA ALA A 77 -16.08 14.71 -20.45
C ALA A 77 -17.17 15.56 -19.81
N LYS A 78 -18.35 14.96 -19.61
CA LYS A 78 -19.43 15.53 -18.80
C LYS A 78 -19.45 14.91 -17.41
N TRP A 79 -20.19 15.53 -16.51
CA TRP A 79 -20.35 15.07 -15.13
C TRP A 79 -20.83 13.60 -15.08
N GLU A 80 -21.75 13.22 -15.96
CA GLU A 80 -22.34 11.88 -16.02
C GLU A 80 -21.38 10.82 -16.57
N CYS A 81 -20.40 11.21 -17.40
CA CYS A 81 -19.48 10.28 -18.07
C CYS A 81 -18.58 9.49 -17.09
N VAL A 82 -18.41 10.01 -15.87
CA VAL A 82 -17.64 9.35 -14.80
C VAL A 82 -18.52 8.89 -13.65
N SER A 83 -19.81 8.67 -13.91
CA SER A 83 -20.70 7.97 -12.98
C SER A 83 -20.48 6.46 -13.09
N SER A 84 -20.67 5.74 -11.98
CA SER A 84 -20.58 4.26 -11.94
C SER A 84 -19.23 3.65 -12.32
N ILE A 85 -18.14 4.43 -12.31
CA ILE A 85 -16.78 3.92 -12.61
C ILE A 85 -15.91 3.74 -11.35
N LEU A 86 -16.32 4.26 -10.19
CA LEU A 86 -15.51 4.27 -8.96
C LEU A 86 -15.09 2.87 -8.49
N GLN A 87 -15.99 1.91 -8.64
CA GLN A 87 -15.86 0.53 -8.20
C GLN A 87 -15.29 -0.42 -9.27
N VAL A 88 -14.94 0.10 -10.45
CA VAL A 88 -14.53 -0.72 -11.60
C VAL A 88 -13.00 -0.77 -11.67
N GLY A 89 -12.45 -1.98 -11.83
CA GLY A 89 -11.02 -2.20 -12.06
C GLY A 89 -10.54 -1.68 -13.42
N GLY A 90 -9.22 -1.68 -13.63
CA GLY A 90 -8.60 -1.20 -14.87
C GLY A 90 -8.91 0.28 -15.16
N THR A 91 -9.07 0.62 -16.44
CA THR A 91 -9.40 1.97 -16.91
C THR A 91 -10.47 1.96 -18.00
N ILE A 92 -11.53 2.77 -17.82
CA ILE A 92 -12.63 2.92 -18.79
C ILE A 92 -12.24 3.73 -20.03
N ILE A 93 -11.11 4.45 -19.98
CA ILE A 93 -10.59 5.21 -21.12
C ILE A 93 -9.45 4.45 -21.84
N GLY A 94 -9.18 3.21 -21.45
CA GLY A 94 -8.16 2.38 -22.10
C GLY A 94 -6.74 2.80 -21.77
N SER A 95 -5.79 1.94 -22.12
CA SER A 95 -4.36 2.19 -21.97
C SER A 95 -3.62 1.39 -23.03
N ALA A 96 -2.89 2.08 -23.91
CA ALA A 96 -2.09 1.44 -24.95
C ALA A 96 -0.62 1.84 -24.84
N ARG A 97 0.27 0.88 -25.10
CA ARG A 97 1.68 1.17 -25.35
C ARG A 97 1.78 1.91 -26.69
N CYS A 98 2.33 3.12 -26.67
CA CYS A 98 2.46 3.93 -27.88
C CYS A 98 3.92 4.01 -28.34
N GLN A 99 4.27 3.29 -29.41
CA GLN A 99 5.59 3.40 -30.02
C GLN A 99 5.77 4.74 -30.75
N ALA A 100 4.71 5.26 -31.37
CA ALA A 100 4.74 6.52 -32.09
C ALA A 100 5.15 7.69 -31.19
N PHE A 101 4.69 7.73 -29.93
CA PHE A 101 5.04 8.80 -28.99
C PHE A 101 6.52 8.81 -28.57
N ARG A 102 7.26 7.72 -28.82
CA ARG A 102 8.72 7.70 -28.64
C ARG A 102 9.45 8.50 -29.72
N SER A 103 8.86 8.69 -30.89
CA SER A 103 9.42 9.56 -31.93
C SER A 103 8.95 11.01 -31.75
N ARG A 104 9.77 11.95 -32.21
CA ARG A 104 9.40 13.37 -32.21
C ARG A 104 8.20 13.65 -33.10
N GLU A 105 8.06 12.93 -34.23
CA GLU A 105 6.91 13.05 -35.14
C GLU A 105 5.59 12.68 -34.45
N GLY A 106 5.57 11.60 -33.65
CA GLY A 106 4.38 11.24 -32.89
C GLY A 106 4.04 12.31 -31.83
N ARG A 107 5.05 12.86 -31.15
CA ARG A 107 4.86 13.97 -30.21
C ARG A 107 4.36 15.24 -30.91
N LEU A 108 4.83 15.53 -32.12
CA LEU A 108 4.37 16.66 -32.93
C LEU A 108 2.86 16.52 -33.25
N LYS A 109 2.42 15.33 -33.68
CA LYS A 109 0.99 15.03 -33.91
C LYS A 109 0.16 15.18 -32.64
N ALA A 110 0.64 14.63 -31.53
CA ALA A 110 -0.02 14.76 -30.23
C ALA A 110 -0.18 16.23 -29.80
N ALA A 111 0.87 17.04 -29.93
CA ALA A 111 0.81 18.47 -29.62
C ALA A 111 -0.22 19.20 -30.49
N CYS A 112 -0.24 18.90 -31.80
CA CYS A 112 -1.21 19.46 -32.74
C CYS A 112 -2.66 19.17 -32.32
N ASN A 113 -2.94 17.92 -31.94
CA ASN A 113 -4.28 17.50 -31.51
C ASN A 113 -4.74 18.20 -30.21
N LEU A 114 -3.85 18.33 -29.22
CA LEU A 114 -4.16 19.01 -27.96
C LEU A 114 -4.44 20.50 -28.17
N VAL A 115 -3.58 21.17 -28.93
CA VAL A 115 -3.66 22.62 -29.17
C VAL A 115 -4.92 23.00 -29.95
N ARG A 116 -5.35 22.18 -30.92
CA ARG A 116 -6.60 22.38 -31.66
C ARG A 116 -7.84 22.41 -30.75
N LEU A 117 -7.77 21.75 -29.60
CA LEU A 117 -8.83 21.73 -28.58
C LEU A 117 -8.56 22.69 -27.42
N GLY A 118 -7.47 23.47 -27.49
CA GLY A 118 -7.04 24.39 -26.45
C GLY A 118 -6.52 23.72 -25.18
N ILE A 119 -6.17 22.43 -25.24
CA ILE A 119 -5.70 21.66 -24.08
C ILE A 119 -4.22 21.95 -23.85
N THR A 120 -3.92 22.61 -22.72
CA THR A 120 -2.55 22.88 -22.25
C THR A 120 -2.31 22.41 -20.82
N ASN A 121 -3.28 21.74 -20.21
CA ASN A 121 -3.16 21.13 -18.89
C ASN A 121 -3.34 19.63 -19.06
N LEU A 122 -2.35 18.84 -18.68
CA LEU A 122 -2.34 17.41 -18.91
C LEU A 122 -2.16 16.67 -17.58
N CYS A 123 -3.15 15.85 -17.24
CA CYS A 123 -3.10 14.92 -16.12
C CYS A 123 -2.78 13.52 -16.65
N VAL A 124 -1.61 12.99 -16.30
CA VAL A 124 -1.15 11.66 -16.75
C VAL A 124 -1.20 10.68 -15.59
N ILE A 125 -2.07 9.69 -15.69
CA ILE A 125 -2.21 8.61 -14.69
C ILE A 125 -1.48 7.37 -15.23
N GLY A 126 -0.42 6.92 -14.56
CA GLY A 126 0.34 5.76 -15.03
C GLY A 126 1.58 5.46 -14.21
N GLY A 127 2.37 4.49 -14.65
CA GLY A 127 3.64 4.13 -14.02
C GLY A 127 4.83 4.99 -14.47
N ASP A 128 6.03 4.62 -14.03
CA ASP A 128 7.29 5.35 -14.28
C ASP A 128 7.52 5.72 -15.76
N GLY A 129 7.40 4.75 -16.67
CA GLY A 129 7.61 5.01 -18.10
C GLY A 129 6.64 6.03 -18.70
N SER A 130 5.39 6.05 -18.23
CA SER A 130 4.38 7.01 -18.68
C SER A 130 4.71 8.42 -18.20
N LEU A 131 5.15 8.56 -16.95
CA LEU A 131 5.50 9.84 -16.34
C LEU A 131 6.82 10.41 -16.91
N THR A 132 7.78 9.53 -17.21
CA THR A 132 9.00 9.88 -17.95
C THR A 132 8.68 10.47 -19.33
N GLY A 133 7.76 9.83 -20.06
CA GLY A 133 7.28 10.32 -21.35
C GLY A 133 6.57 11.68 -21.27
N ALA A 134 5.75 11.89 -20.23
CA ALA A 134 5.04 13.15 -20.00
C ALA A 134 6.02 14.32 -19.78
N ASN A 135 7.07 14.08 -19.00
CA ASN A 135 8.10 15.07 -18.75
C ASN A 135 8.92 15.41 -20.01
N LEU A 136 9.30 14.41 -20.81
CA LEU A 136 9.97 14.65 -22.09
C LEU A 136 9.10 15.51 -23.01
N PHE A 137 7.81 15.19 -23.09
CA PHE A 137 6.85 15.94 -23.90
C PHE A 137 6.74 17.41 -23.48
N ARG A 138 6.69 17.68 -22.17
CA ARG A 138 6.71 19.05 -21.63
C ARG A 138 7.97 19.81 -22.02
N LYS A 139 9.15 19.18 -21.92
CA LYS A 139 10.44 19.81 -22.26
C LYS A 139 10.52 20.16 -23.75
N GLU A 140 9.98 19.31 -24.62
CA GLU A 140 9.99 19.54 -26.06
C GLU A 140 8.85 20.45 -26.55
N TRP A 141 7.86 20.76 -25.70
CA TRP A 141 6.60 21.42 -26.08
C TRP A 141 6.79 22.67 -26.96
N SER A 142 7.61 23.63 -26.54
CA SER A 142 7.81 24.87 -27.30
C SER A 142 8.42 24.61 -28.68
N GLY A 143 9.38 23.69 -28.79
CA GLY A 143 9.96 23.31 -30.07
C GLY A 143 8.99 22.60 -31.00
N LEU A 144 8.03 21.83 -30.45
CA LEU A 144 6.96 21.21 -31.22
C LEU A 144 5.99 22.27 -31.79
N LEU A 145 5.61 23.27 -30.98
CA LEU A 145 4.74 24.35 -31.44
C LEU A 145 5.37 25.22 -32.52
N GLU A 146 6.66 25.55 -32.38
CA GLU A 146 7.40 26.29 -33.42
C GLU A 146 7.44 25.53 -34.75
N GLU A 147 7.61 24.21 -34.69
CA GLU A 147 7.63 23.34 -35.86
C GLU A 147 6.26 23.24 -36.53
N LEU A 148 5.18 23.10 -35.74
CA LEU A 148 3.81 23.14 -36.26
C LEU A 148 3.47 24.47 -36.93
N ALA A 149 3.93 25.60 -36.38
CA ALA A 149 3.72 26.90 -36.98
C ALA A 149 4.52 27.08 -38.29
N LYS A 150 5.76 26.57 -38.36
CA LYS A 150 6.55 26.56 -39.59
C LYS A 150 5.90 25.71 -40.69
N ASN A 151 5.28 24.60 -40.31
CA ASN A 151 4.57 23.71 -41.23
C ASN A 151 3.19 24.25 -41.65
N GLY A 152 2.75 25.37 -41.08
CA GLY A 152 1.44 25.98 -41.36
C GLY A 152 0.26 25.22 -40.76
N GLU A 153 0.49 24.33 -39.79
CA GLU A 153 -0.56 23.54 -39.14
C GLU A 153 -1.31 24.33 -38.05
N ILE A 154 -0.63 25.31 -37.45
CA ILE A 154 -1.18 26.24 -36.45
C ILE A 154 -0.68 27.66 -36.73
N ASP A 155 -1.43 28.68 -36.33
CA ASP A 155 -1.00 30.07 -36.45
C ASP A 155 -0.07 30.50 -35.29
N SER A 156 0.63 31.61 -35.50
CA SER A 156 1.59 32.15 -34.51
C SER A 156 0.93 32.67 -33.24
N ASP A 157 -0.35 33.04 -33.30
CA ASP A 157 -1.12 33.48 -32.13
C ASP A 157 -1.55 32.30 -31.25
N THR A 158 -1.88 31.14 -31.84
CA THR A 158 -2.11 29.88 -31.11
C THR A 158 -0.84 29.43 -30.39
N VAL A 159 0.33 29.55 -31.03
CA VAL A 159 1.61 29.24 -30.38
C VAL A 159 1.80 30.08 -29.11
N LYS A 160 1.51 31.39 -29.16
CA LYS A 160 1.64 32.27 -27.99
C LYS A 160 0.63 31.92 -26.89
N LYS A 161 -0.63 31.69 -27.28
CA LYS A 161 -1.71 31.37 -26.33
C LYS A 161 -1.50 30.04 -25.61
N HIS A 162 -0.86 29.08 -26.28
CA HIS A 162 -0.63 27.72 -25.78
C HIS A 162 0.85 27.41 -25.53
N ALA A 163 1.68 28.43 -25.35
CA ALA A 163 3.14 28.31 -25.25
C ALA A 163 3.62 27.42 -24.10
N TYR A 164 2.78 27.22 -23.09
CA TYR A 164 3.11 26.48 -21.88
C TYR A 164 2.21 25.27 -21.68
N LEU A 165 2.84 24.11 -21.44
CA LEU A 165 2.18 22.87 -21.10
C LEU A 165 2.34 22.59 -19.61
N ASN A 166 1.22 22.60 -18.89
CA ASN A 166 1.11 22.13 -17.53
C ASN A 166 1.00 20.62 -17.51
N VAL A 167 1.87 19.95 -16.74
CA VAL A 167 1.84 18.49 -16.60
C VAL A 167 1.83 18.13 -15.13
N VAL A 168 0.82 17.34 -14.74
CA VAL A 168 0.74 16.71 -13.43
C VAL A 168 0.62 15.19 -13.60
N GLY A 169 1.46 14.47 -12.89
CA GLY A 169 1.48 13.01 -12.85
C GLY A 169 0.74 12.45 -11.64
N MET A 170 0.08 11.31 -11.81
CA MET A 170 -0.39 10.46 -10.73
C MET A 170 0.12 9.05 -10.96
N VAL A 171 0.63 8.40 -9.91
CA VAL A 171 1.24 7.08 -10.04
C VAL A 171 0.18 5.98 -9.94
N GLY A 172 -0.20 5.41 -11.08
CA GLY A 172 -1.04 4.21 -11.18
C GLY A 172 -0.19 3.00 -11.50
N SER A 173 0.14 2.21 -10.48
CA SER A 173 1.00 1.04 -10.55
C SER A 173 0.69 0.11 -9.39
N ILE A 174 0.67 -1.20 -9.63
CA ILE A 174 0.53 -2.20 -8.56
C ILE A 174 1.86 -2.45 -7.85
N ASP A 175 2.98 -2.13 -8.50
CA ASP A 175 4.31 -2.58 -8.11
C ASP A 175 4.91 -1.74 -6.96
N ASN A 176 4.33 -0.58 -6.65
CA ASN A 176 4.88 0.45 -5.75
C ASN A 176 6.35 0.79 -6.06
N ASP A 177 6.62 0.95 -7.36
CA ASP A 177 7.97 1.06 -7.94
C ASP A 177 8.45 2.51 -8.09
N PHE A 178 7.58 3.50 -7.89
CA PHE A 178 7.89 4.91 -8.07
C PHE A 178 8.42 5.56 -6.79
N CYS A 179 9.64 6.09 -6.84
CA CYS A 179 10.24 6.76 -5.70
C CYS A 179 9.57 8.11 -5.41
N GLY A 180 9.49 8.47 -4.13
CA GLY A 180 8.89 9.72 -3.66
C GLY A 180 7.46 9.57 -3.14
N THR A 181 6.77 8.47 -3.45
CA THR A 181 5.44 8.17 -2.89
C THR A 181 5.49 7.02 -1.90
N ASP A 182 4.74 7.13 -0.80
CA ASP A 182 4.63 6.04 0.19
C ASP A 182 3.83 4.86 -0.38
N MET A 183 2.85 5.14 -1.24
CA MET A 183 1.98 4.17 -1.91
C MET A 183 1.61 4.63 -3.32
N THR A 184 1.45 3.69 -4.24
CA THR A 184 0.90 3.90 -5.60
C THR A 184 -0.53 3.39 -5.70
N ILE A 185 -1.32 3.98 -6.62
CA ILE A 185 -2.71 3.54 -6.87
C ILE A 185 -2.67 2.13 -7.46
N GLY A 186 -3.29 1.18 -6.76
CA GLY A 186 -3.52 -0.21 -7.18
C GLY A 186 -2.70 -1.23 -6.39
N THR A 187 -1.70 -0.81 -5.62
CA THR A 187 -0.87 -1.75 -4.85
C THR A 187 -1.67 -2.48 -3.79
N ASP A 188 -2.55 -1.78 -3.06
CA ASP A 188 -3.38 -2.40 -2.03
C ASP A 188 -4.39 -3.38 -2.64
N SER A 189 -5.01 -3.00 -3.75
CA SER A 189 -5.91 -3.88 -4.51
C SER A 189 -5.21 -5.13 -5.04
N ALA A 190 -4.00 -4.99 -5.58
CA ALA A 190 -3.20 -6.13 -6.04
C ALA A 190 -2.80 -7.05 -4.89
N LEU A 191 -2.45 -6.48 -3.73
CA LEU A 191 -2.18 -7.24 -2.51
C LEU A 191 -3.41 -8.03 -2.06
N HIS A 192 -4.62 -7.46 -2.12
CA HIS A 192 -5.87 -8.19 -1.85
C HIS A 192 -6.00 -9.42 -2.74
N ARG A 193 -5.75 -9.28 -4.06
CA ARG A 193 -5.80 -10.40 -5.01
C ARG A 193 -4.80 -11.50 -4.66
N ILE A 194 -3.58 -11.12 -4.24
CA ILE A 194 -2.56 -12.09 -3.84
C ILE A 194 -2.98 -12.84 -2.58
N ILE A 195 -3.43 -12.13 -1.55
CA ILE A 195 -3.80 -12.75 -0.28
C ILE A 195 -5.04 -13.63 -0.43
N GLU A 196 -6.03 -13.26 -1.25
CA GLU A 196 -7.17 -14.13 -1.57
C GLU A 196 -6.73 -15.47 -2.19
N VAL A 197 -5.77 -15.44 -3.12
CA VAL A 197 -5.22 -16.65 -3.73
C VAL A 197 -4.42 -17.46 -2.70
N VAL A 198 -3.59 -16.80 -1.89
CA VAL A 198 -2.79 -17.46 -0.84
C VAL A 198 -3.71 -18.16 0.15
N ASP A 199 -4.73 -17.48 0.67
CA ASP A 199 -5.67 -18.02 1.65
C ASP A 199 -6.50 -19.17 1.06
N ALA A 200 -6.92 -19.06 -0.20
CA ALA A 200 -7.57 -20.15 -0.92
C ALA A 200 -6.65 -21.39 -1.03
N ILE A 201 -5.38 -21.19 -1.37
CA ILE A 201 -4.37 -22.27 -1.49
C ILE A 201 -4.03 -22.89 -0.14
N MET A 202 -4.02 -22.11 0.95
CA MET A 202 -3.64 -22.60 2.28
C MET A 202 -4.50 -23.80 2.71
N THR A 203 -5.79 -23.79 2.41
CA THR A 203 -6.71 -24.88 2.77
C THR A 203 -6.34 -26.23 2.12
N THR A 204 -5.99 -26.22 0.82
CA THR A 204 -5.55 -27.43 0.11
C THR A 204 -4.14 -27.84 0.51
N ALA A 205 -3.26 -26.88 0.79
CA ALA A 205 -1.90 -27.11 1.24
C ALA A 205 -1.87 -27.84 2.60
N GLN A 206 -2.70 -27.40 3.56
CA GLN A 206 -2.83 -28.04 4.87
C GLN A 206 -3.31 -29.49 4.79
N SER A 207 -4.22 -29.77 3.85
CA SER A 207 -4.78 -31.11 3.66
C SER A 207 -3.70 -32.11 3.22
N HIS A 208 -2.85 -31.72 2.27
CA HIS A 208 -1.87 -32.60 1.64
C HIS A 208 -0.43 -32.40 2.10
N GLN A 209 -0.19 -31.55 3.10
CA GLN A 209 1.15 -31.39 3.65
C GLN A 209 2.18 -30.81 2.64
N ARG A 210 1.72 -29.91 1.76
CA ARG A 210 2.46 -29.41 0.59
C ARG A 210 3.26 -28.13 0.84
N THR A 211 4.27 -27.93 0.01
CA THR A 211 4.96 -26.64 -0.15
C THR A 211 4.41 -25.95 -1.40
N PHE A 212 4.07 -24.67 -1.29
CA PHE A 212 3.68 -23.83 -2.43
C PHE A 212 4.72 -22.73 -2.66
N VAL A 213 5.14 -22.61 -3.92
CA VAL A 213 5.96 -21.51 -4.43
C VAL A 213 5.05 -20.62 -5.27
N LEU A 214 4.83 -19.39 -4.81
CA LEU A 214 3.90 -18.44 -5.42
C LEU A 214 4.69 -17.30 -6.07
N GLU A 215 4.54 -17.15 -7.38
CA GLU A 215 5.17 -16.08 -8.14
C GLU A 215 4.22 -14.88 -8.23
N VAL A 216 4.71 -13.73 -7.78
CA VAL A 216 3.96 -12.46 -7.74
C VAL A 216 4.61 -11.40 -8.61
N MET A 217 3.78 -10.50 -9.12
CA MET A 217 4.22 -9.36 -9.94
C MET A 217 5.12 -8.42 -9.14
N GLY A 218 5.86 -7.60 -9.89
CA GLY A 218 6.76 -6.60 -9.32
C GLY A 218 7.82 -6.14 -10.30
N ARG A 219 8.06 -6.89 -11.39
CA ARG A 219 9.12 -6.66 -12.39
C ARG A 219 10.52 -6.47 -11.77
N HIS A 220 10.84 -5.27 -11.31
CA HIS A 220 12.11 -4.90 -10.67
C HIS A 220 11.92 -4.35 -9.24
N CYS A 221 10.70 -4.47 -8.71
CA CYS A 221 10.32 -4.05 -7.37
C CYS A 221 9.83 -5.24 -6.55
N GLY A 222 10.42 -5.46 -5.38
CA GLY A 222 10.03 -6.52 -4.45
C GLY A 222 8.91 -6.15 -3.49
N TYR A 223 8.36 -4.93 -3.54
CA TYR A 223 7.41 -4.44 -2.53
C TYR A 223 6.20 -5.35 -2.38
N LEU A 224 5.59 -5.74 -3.50
CA LEU A 224 4.40 -6.58 -3.51
C LEU A 224 4.69 -7.98 -2.95
N ALA A 225 5.85 -8.56 -3.27
CA ALA A 225 6.31 -9.83 -2.69
C ALA A 225 6.58 -9.74 -1.19
N LEU A 226 7.25 -8.68 -0.75
CA LEU A 226 7.58 -8.45 0.65
C LEU A 226 6.32 -8.27 1.52
N VAL A 227 5.40 -7.41 1.08
CA VAL A 227 4.16 -7.16 1.84
C VAL A 227 3.26 -8.38 1.82
N SER A 228 3.19 -9.11 0.69
CA SER A 228 2.46 -10.40 0.62
C SER A 228 3.04 -11.42 1.61
N ALA A 229 4.36 -11.56 1.65
CA ALA A 229 5.04 -12.47 2.58
C ALA A 229 4.77 -12.10 4.05
N LEU A 230 4.75 -10.81 4.37
CA LEU A 230 4.41 -10.33 5.71
C LEU A 230 2.94 -10.61 6.07
N ALA A 231 2.02 -10.34 5.14
CA ALA A 231 0.58 -10.46 5.32
C ALA A 231 0.08 -11.92 5.44
N CYS A 232 0.71 -12.88 4.74
CA CYS A 232 0.37 -14.30 4.88
C CYS A 232 1.25 -15.04 5.91
N GLY A 233 2.33 -14.40 6.40
CA GLY A 233 3.32 -15.05 7.24
C GLY A 233 4.07 -16.17 6.51
N ALA A 234 4.54 -15.86 5.30
CA ALA A 234 5.32 -16.77 4.46
C ALA A 234 6.58 -17.28 5.19
N ASP A 235 7.05 -18.44 4.76
CA ASP A 235 8.25 -19.09 5.31
C ASP A 235 9.53 -18.56 4.69
N TRP A 236 9.47 -18.15 3.43
CA TRP A 236 10.57 -17.51 2.71
C TRP A 236 10.03 -16.51 1.67
N VAL A 237 10.84 -15.49 1.37
CA VAL A 237 10.55 -14.51 0.32
C VAL A 237 11.80 -14.20 -0.48
N PHE A 238 11.66 -14.06 -1.80
CA PHE A 238 12.75 -13.65 -2.70
C PHE A 238 12.44 -12.28 -3.30
N LEU A 239 13.36 -11.34 -3.07
CA LEU A 239 13.24 -9.93 -3.45
C LEU A 239 14.45 -9.53 -4.28
N PRO A 240 14.29 -8.70 -5.32
CA PRO A 240 15.43 -8.22 -6.09
C PRO A 240 16.25 -7.15 -5.35
N GLU A 241 15.65 -6.37 -4.45
CA GLU A 241 16.37 -5.36 -3.65
C GLU A 241 17.17 -5.97 -2.49
N SER A 242 16.79 -7.15 -2.00
CA SER A 242 17.48 -7.87 -0.94
C SER A 242 17.65 -9.33 -1.34
N PRO A 243 18.57 -9.64 -2.29
CA PRO A 243 18.86 -11.01 -2.68
C PRO A 243 19.25 -11.88 -1.49
N PRO A 244 19.01 -13.19 -1.56
CA PRO A 244 19.50 -14.12 -0.55
C PRO A 244 21.04 -14.20 -0.60
N GLU A 245 21.67 -14.34 0.57
CA GLU A 245 23.12 -14.52 0.69
C GLU A 245 23.57 -15.91 0.20
N GLU A 246 24.86 -16.10 -0.06
CA GLU A 246 25.38 -17.42 -0.44
C GLU A 246 25.07 -18.48 0.63
N GLY A 247 24.62 -19.67 0.22
CA GLY A 247 24.22 -20.73 1.14
C GLY A 247 22.74 -20.73 1.54
N TRP A 248 21.95 -19.78 1.02
CA TRP A 248 20.51 -19.70 1.28
C TRP A 248 19.73 -20.97 0.95
N GLU A 249 20.21 -21.79 0.00
CA GLU A 249 19.58 -23.05 -0.37
C GLU A 249 19.49 -24.01 0.83
N GLU A 250 20.59 -24.11 1.59
CA GLU A 250 20.69 -24.97 2.77
C GLU A 250 19.87 -24.37 3.93
N GLU A 251 19.97 -23.06 4.15
CA GLU A 251 19.22 -22.36 5.20
C GLU A 251 17.71 -22.47 5.00
N MET A 252 17.24 -22.27 3.77
CA MET A 252 15.85 -22.45 3.42
C MET A 252 15.42 -23.89 3.64
N CYS A 253 16.20 -24.88 3.18
CA CYS A 253 15.86 -26.29 3.39
C CYS A 253 15.78 -26.65 4.89
N LEU A 254 16.74 -26.17 5.69
CA LEU A 254 16.74 -26.34 7.14
C LEU A 254 15.46 -25.75 7.74
N LYS A 255 15.11 -24.51 7.39
CA LYS A 255 13.90 -23.84 7.88
C LYS A 255 12.62 -24.63 7.56
N LEU A 256 12.47 -25.08 6.32
CA LEU A 256 11.30 -25.85 5.90
C LEU A 256 11.22 -27.21 6.62
N SER A 257 12.36 -27.85 6.88
CA SER A 257 12.43 -29.10 7.65
C SER A 257 12.05 -28.88 9.12
N GLU A 258 12.52 -27.80 9.75
CA GLU A 258 12.14 -27.44 11.12
C GLU A 258 10.65 -27.15 11.25
N ASN A 259 10.07 -26.46 10.27
CA ASN A 259 8.64 -26.20 10.22
C ASN A 259 7.86 -27.52 10.25
N ARG A 260 8.29 -28.51 9.46
CA ARG A 260 7.69 -29.83 9.44
C ARG A 260 7.85 -30.56 10.78
N ALA A 261 9.03 -30.47 11.41
CA ALA A 261 9.29 -31.03 12.74
C ALA A 261 8.39 -30.39 13.82
N ARG A 262 8.10 -29.09 13.70
CA ARG A 262 7.12 -28.35 14.51
C ARG A 262 5.66 -28.66 14.14
N LYS A 263 5.41 -29.69 13.33
CA LYS A 263 4.10 -30.13 12.83
C LYS A 263 3.36 -29.10 11.97
N LYS A 264 4.07 -28.10 11.42
CA LYS A 264 3.49 -27.20 10.42
C LYS A 264 3.14 -28.03 9.18
N ARG A 265 1.88 -27.94 8.77
CA ARG A 265 1.31 -28.75 7.69
C ARG A 265 1.47 -28.14 6.30
N LEU A 266 2.08 -26.97 6.16
CA LEU A 266 2.29 -26.35 4.86
C LEU A 266 3.51 -25.44 4.92
N ASN A 267 4.11 -25.18 3.77
CA ASN A 267 5.04 -24.07 3.61
C ASN A 267 4.64 -23.18 2.44
N ILE A 268 4.79 -21.87 2.60
CA ILE A 268 4.55 -20.88 1.55
C ILE A 268 5.85 -20.11 1.30
N ILE A 269 6.27 -20.09 0.04
CA ILE A 269 7.40 -19.31 -0.45
C ILE A 269 6.86 -18.30 -1.46
N ILE A 270 7.15 -17.02 -1.24
CA ILE A 270 6.77 -15.94 -2.16
C ILE A 270 7.99 -15.55 -3.01
N VAL A 271 7.82 -15.52 -4.33
CA VAL A 271 8.88 -15.20 -5.29
C VAL A 271 8.43 -14.00 -6.11
N SER A 272 9.19 -12.89 -6.06
CA SER A 272 8.99 -11.79 -7.00
C SER A 272 9.39 -12.23 -8.42
N GLU A 273 8.65 -11.80 -9.45
CA GLU A 273 9.06 -11.96 -10.87
C GLU A 273 10.52 -11.52 -11.12
N GLY A 274 11.00 -10.51 -10.41
CA GLY A 274 12.35 -9.97 -10.54
C GLY A 274 13.40 -10.65 -9.69
N ALA A 275 13.08 -11.71 -8.95
CA ALA A 275 13.99 -12.31 -7.97
C ALA A 275 15.35 -12.69 -8.57
N ILE A 276 16.42 -12.30 -7.88
CA ILE A 276 17.81 -12.51 -8.28
C ILE A 276 18.67 -12.94 -7.09
N ASP A 277 19.81 -13.56 -7.37
CA ASP A 277 20.89 -13.76 -6.40
C ASP A 277 21.83 -12.54 -6.33
N THR A 278 22.82 -12.58 -5.44
CA THR A 278 23.83 -11.51 -5.28
C THR A 278 24.69 -11.27 -6.53
N GLN A 279 24.64 -12.17 -7.51
CA GLN A 279 25.37 -12.08 -8.78
C GLN A 279 24.48 -11.53 -9.92
N ASN A 280 23.24 -11.13 -9.62
CA ASN A 280 22.20 -10.71 -10.56
C ASN A 280 21.69 -11.85 -11.47
N LYS A 281 21.83 -13.11 -11.05
CA LYS A 281 21.25 -14.24 -11.79
C LYS A 281 19.81 -14.47 -11.34
N PRO A 282 18.86 -14.66 -12.27
CA PRO A 282 17.47 -14.90 -11.92
C PRO A 282 17.27 -16.14 -11.04
N ILE A 283 16.45 -16.00 -10.01
CA ILE A 283 15.97 -17.11 -9.16
C ILE A 283 14.52 -17.39 -9.56
N THR A 284 14.30 -18.46 -10.33
CA THR A 284 12.96 -18.80 -10.83
C THR A 284 12.18 -19.67 -9.85
N SER A 285 10.86 -19.56 -9.88
CA SER A 285 9.96 -20.38 -9.07
C SER A 285 10.14 -21.89 -9.29
N GLU A 286 10.43 -22.32 -10.52
CA GLU A 286 10.75 -23.72 -10.83
C GLU A 286 12.10 -24.16 -10.23
N LYS A 287 13.13 -23.31 -10.22
CA LYS A 287 14.40 -23.60 -9.53
C LYS A 287 14.18 -23.85 -8.04
N ILE A 288 13.33 -23.05 -7.39
CA ILE A 288 12.97 -23.25 -5.98
C ILE A 288 12.25 -24.58 -5.78
N LYS A 289 11.30 -24.91 -6.66
CA LYS A 289 10.59 -26.20 -6.60
C LYS A 289 11.54 -27.38 -6.77
N GLU A 290 12.43 -27.36 -7.75
CA GLU A 290 13.44 -28.41 -7.96
C GLU A 290 14.34 -28.59 -6.74
N LEU A 291 14.77 -27.48 -6.11
CA LEU A 291 15.56 -27.49 -4.89
C LEU A 291 14.83 -28.18 -3.73
N VAL A 292 13.57 -27.78 -3.46
CA VAL A 292 12.78 -28.36 -2.37
C VAL A 292 12.47 -29.84 -2.61
N VAL A 293 12.16 -30.23 -3.85
CA VAL A 293 11.88 -31.63 -4.20
C VAL A 293 13.14 -32.48 -4.07
N THR A 294 14.27 -32.02 -4.57
CA THR A 294 15.54 -32.77 -4.55
C THR A 294 16.07 -32.94 -3.13
N ASN A 295 16.08 -31.88 -2.33
CA ASN A 295 16.75 -31.88 -1.03
C ASN A 295 15.86 -32.38 0.11
N LEU A 296 14.54 -32.14 0.05
CA LEU A 296 13.62 -32.46 1.14
C LEU A 296 12.57 -33.52 0.76
N GLY A 297 12.36 -33.80 -0.53
CA GLY A 297 11.34 -34.74 -0.99
C GLY A 297 9.89 -34.28 -0.73
N PHE A 298 9.67 -32.99 -0.48
CA PHE A 298 8.32 -32.46 -0.21
C PHE A 298 7.51 -32.30 -1.52
N ASP A 299 6.22 -32.69 -1.51
CA ASP A 299 5.31 -32.41 -2.63
C ASP A 299 5.16 -30.89 -2.79
N THR A 300 5.72 -30.37 -3.87
CA THR A 300 5.90 -28.93 -4.10
C THR A 300 5.21 -28.50 -5.39
N ARG A 301 4.44 -27.42 -5.32
CA ARG A 301 3.68 -26.85 -6.44
C ARG A 301 4.07 -25.41 -6.67
N VAL A 302 4.12 -25.01 -7.94
CA VAL A 302 4.33 -23.62 -8.36
C VAL A 302 2.99 -23.06 -8.80
N THR A 303 2.72 -21.81 -8.45
CA THR A 303 1.56 -21.06 -8.95
C THR A 303 2.03 -19.67 -9.35
N ILE A 304 1.90 -19.37 -10.63
CA ILE A 304 2.17 -18.04 -11.18
C ILE A 304 0.84 -17.30 -11.22
N LEU A 305 0.66 -16.30 -10.35
CA LEU A 305 -0.62 -15.58 -10.24
C LEU A 305 -0.93 -14.77 -11.49
N GLY A 306 0.10 -14.22 -12.14
CA GLY A 306 -0.03 -13.44 -13.36
C GLY A 306 -0.99 -12.27 -13.22
N HIS A 307 -1.80 -12.04 -14.26
CA HIS A 307 -2.63 -10.83 -14.40
C HIS A 307 -3.85 -10.77 -13.47
N VAL A 308 -4.15 -11.82 -12.69
CA VAL A 308 -5.17 -11.76 -11.62
C VAL A 308 -4.87 -10.60 -10.66
N GLN A 309 -3.59 -10.28 -10.48
CA GLN A 309 -3.09 -9.19 -9.62
C GLN A 309 -3.46 -7.79 -10.12
N ARG A 310 -3.78 -7.61 -11.42
CA ARG A 310 -4.23 -6.33 -12.00
C ARG A 310 -5.76 -6.23 -12.11
N GLY A 311 -6.45 -7.37 -12.01
CA GLY A 311 -7.91 -7.47 -12.13
C GLY A 311 -8.64 -7.27 -10.79
N GLY A 312 -9.96 -7.41 -10.84
CA GLY A 312 -10.82 -7.22 -9.67
C GLY A 312 -11.25 -5.77 -9.45
N THR A 313 -11.97 -5.55 -8.35
CA THR A 313 -12.44 -4.22 -7.94
C THR A 313 -11.34 -3.48 -7.16
N PRO A 314 -11.28 -2.14 -7.22
CA PRO A 314 -10.38 -1.38 -6.36
C PRO A 314 -10.79 -1.50 -4.90
N SER A 315 -9.82 -1.68 -4.01
CA SER A 315 -10.03 -1.67 -2.56
C SER A 315 -10.51 -0.31 -2.06
N ALA A 316 -11.05 -0.25 -0.85
CA ALA A 316 -11.44 1.00 -0.23
C ALA A 316 -10.27 2.00 -0.18
N PHE A 317 -9.08 1.52 0.17
CA PHE A 317 -7.86 2.33 0.20
C PHE A 317 -7.55 2.93 -1.16
N ASP A 318 -7.49 2.14 -2.24
CA ASP A 318 -7.17 2.65 -3.57
C ASP A 318 -8.24 3.60 -4.12
N ARG A 319 -9.53 3.35 -3.83
CA ARG A 319 -10.62 4.29 -4.19
C ARG A 319 -10.43 5.65 -3.53
N ILE A 320 -10.13 5.67 -2.23
CA ILE A 320 -9.94 6.90 -1.45
C ILE A 320 -8.65 7.61 -1.88
N LEU A 321 -7.54 6.87 -1.99
CA LEU A 321 -6.25 7.39 -2.41
C LEU A 321 -6.34 8.04 -3.79
N ALA A 322 -6.85 7.31 -4.79
CA ALA A 322 -6.99 7.82 -6.14
C ALA A 322 -7.93 9.03 -6.22
N SER A 323 -9.01 9.03 -5.43
CA SER A 323 -9.93 10.17 -5.37
C SER A 323 -9.27 11.42 -4.78
N ARG A 324 -8.52 11.28 -3.68
CA ARG A 324 -7.77 12.38 -3.05
C ARG A 324 -6.73 12.96 -4.00
N MET A 325 -5.95 12.08 -4.64
CA MET A 325 -4.90 12.51 -5.56
C MET A 325 -5.45 13.12 -6.86
N GLY A 326 -6.59 12.64 -7.37
CA GLY A 326 -7.21 13.25 -8.56
C GLY A 326 -7.74 14.66 -8.31
N VAL A 327 -8.27 14.93 -7.11
CA VAL A 327 -8.62 16.29 -6.69
C VAL A 327 -7.38 17.18 -6.61
N GLU A 328 -6.35 16.71 -5.91
CA GLU A 328 -5.10 17.46 -5.75
C GLU A 328 -4.39 17.71 -7.09
N ALA A 329 -4.49 16.79 -8.05
CA ALA A 329 -3.92 16.96 -9.39
C ALA A 329 -4.56 18.12 -10.15
N VAL A 330 -5.88 18.30 -10.03
CA VAL A 330 -6.58 19.44 -10.64
C VAL A 330 -6.16 20.74 -9.96
N LEU A 331 -6.06 20.76 -8.63
CA LEU A 331 -5.57 21.94 -7.90
C LEU A 331 -4.16 22.31 -8.34
N ALA A 332 -3.25 21.33 -8.43
CA ALA A 332 -1.90 21.52 -8.91
C ALA A 332 -1.84 22.09 -10.34
N LEU A 333 -2.69 21.60 -11.26
CA LEU A 333 -2.77 22.12 -12.63
C LEU A 333 -3.28 23.57 -12.68
N LEU A 334 -4.23 23.93 -11.83
CA LEU A 334 -4.83 25.27 -11.82
C LEU A 334 -3.92 26.31 -11.17
N GLU A 335 -3.16 25.91 -10.16
CA GLU A 335 -2.17 26.74 -9.45
C GLU A 335 -0.84 26.86 -10.20
N ALA A 336 -0.55 25.96 -11.14
CA ALA A 336 0.73 25.94 -11.86
C ALA A 336 0.94 27.22 -12.70
N THR A 337 2.15 27.75 -12.59
CA THR A 337 2.68 28.87 -13.39
C THR A 337 3.72 28.38 -14.39
N PRO A 338 4.10 29.16 -15.43
CA PRO A 338 5.16 28.80 -16.38
C PRO A 338 6.48 28.32 -15.76
N GLU A 339 6.83 28.87 -14.60
CA GLU A 339 8.05 28.55 -13.84
C GLU A 339 7.91 27.29 -12.98
N THR A 340 6.67 26.85 -12.71
CA THR A 340 6.41 25.67 -11.90
C THR A 340 6.86 24.42 -12.66
N PRO A 341 7.74 23.57 -12.08
CA PRO A 341 8.11 22.33 -12.73
C PRO A 341 6.94 21.35 -12.76
N ALA A 342 6.96 20.40 -13.70
CA ALA A 342 6.02 19.28 -13.66
C ALA A 342 6.13 18.55 -12.32
N CYS A 343 4.99 18.21 -11.72
CA CYS A 343 4.96 17.52 -10.45
C CYS A 343 4.22 16.19 -10.53
N VAL A 344 4.49 15.33 -9.56
CA VAL A 344 3.71 14.12 -9.27
C VAL A 344 2.93 14.36 -7.98
N VAL A 345 1.64 14.07 -8.01
CA VAL A 345 0.81 14.02 -6.81
C VAL A 345 1.03 12.68 -6.15
N SER A 346 1.32 12.73 -4.85
CA SER A 346 1.75 11.59 -4.07
C SER A 346 1.13 11.62 -2.67
N LEU A 347 1.15 10.48 -1.98
CA LEU A 347 0.85 10.38 -0.56
C LEU A 347 2.16 10.32 0.25
N ARG A 348 2.33 11.23 1.19
CA ARG A 348 3.41 11.18 2.20
C ARG A 348 2.85 11.40 3.59
N GLY A 349 3.05 10.45 4.50
CA GLY A 349 2.55 10.57 5.88
C GLY A 349 1.03 10.78 5.94
N ASN A 350 0.27 10.06 5.09
CA ASN A 350 -1.17 10.20 4.91
C ASN A 350 -1.65 11.61 4.47
N GLN A 351 -0.77 12.46 3.92
CA GLN A 351 -1.14 13.74 3.32
C GLN A 351 -0.80 13.76 1.83
N ALA A 352 -1.61 14.48 1.04
CA ALA A 352 -1.33 14.67 -0.37
C ALA A 352 -0.21 15.70 -0.52
N VAL A 353 0.82 15.37 -1.30
CA VAL A 353 1.97 16.24 -1.55
C VAL A 353 2.28 16.29 -3.05
N ARG A 354 2.90 17.39 -3.49
CA ARG A 354 3.37 17.59 -4.86
C ARG A 354 4.88 17.48 -4.86
N LEU A 355 5.43 16.58 -5.66
CA LEU A 355 6.87 16.35 -5.77
C LEU A 355 7.37 16.66 -7.17
N PRO A 356 8.58 17.21 -7.37
CA PRO A 356 9.14 17.41 -8.69
C PRO A 356 9.24 16.08 -9.44
N LEU A 357 8.59 16.00 -10.61
CA LEU A 357 8.50 14.76 -11.39
C LEU A 357 9.88 14.23 -11.80
N MET A 358 10.79 15.14 -12.18
CA MET A 358 12.15 14.81 -12.59
C MET A 358 12.95 14.11 -11.49
N GLU A 359 12.85 14.61 -10.25
CA GLU A 359 13.57 14.05 -9.12
C GLU A 359 13.07 12.64 -8.80
N CYS A 360 11.75 12.44 -8.83
CA CYS A 360 11.14 11.15 -8.56
C CYS A 360 11.52 10.09 -9.61
N VAL A 361 11.51 10.46 -10.90
CA VAL A 361 11.95 9.58 -12.00
C VAL A 361 13.44 9.23 -11.86
N GLN A 362 14.29 10.22 -11.56
CA GLN A 362 15.73 9.99 -11.37
C GLN A 362 15.99 9.02 -10.22
N MET A 363 15.36 9.25 -9.06
CA MET A 363 15.49 8.35 -7.91
C MET A 363 15.06 6.92 -8.23
N THR A 364 14.00 6.76 -9.03
CA THR A 364 13.52 5.44 -9.46
C THR A 364 14.56 4.70 -10.33
N GLN A 365 15.22 5.42 -11.24
CA GLN A 365 16.31 4.88 -12.05
C GLN A 365 17.55 4.55 -11.21
N ASP A 366 17.84 5.36 -10.20
CA ASP A 366 18.97 5.15 -9.30
C ASP A 366 18.83 3.85 -8.50
N VAL A 367 17.60 3.43 -8.16
CA VAL A 367 17.37 2.10 -7.53
C VAL A 367 17.78 0.97 -8.47
N GLN A 368 17.34 1.02 -9.73
CA GLN A 368 17.70 0.01 -10.72
C GLN A 368 19.23 -0.03 -10.91
N LYS A 369 19.85 1.14 -11.03
CA LYS A 369 21.31 1.26 -11.14
C LYS A 369 22.03 0.65 -9.93
N ALA A 370 21.54 0.90 -8.71
CA ALA A 370 22.11 0.33 -7.51
C ALA A 370 22.05 -1.21 -7.53
N MET A 371 20.93 -1.79 -7.98
CA MET A 371 20.80 -3.25 -8.14
C MET A 371 21.72 -3.82 -9.23
N ASP A 372 21.79 -3.16 -10.40
CA ASP A 372 22.66 -3.57 -11.50
C ASP A 372 24.14 -3.57 -11.08
N GLU A 373 24.53 -2.58 -10.27
CA GLU A 373 25.87 -2.41 -9.72
C GLU A 373 26.09 -3.18 -8.40
N ARG A 374 25.15 -4.05 -8.02
CA ARG A 374 25.18 -4.95 -6.83
C ARG A 374 25.28 -4.23 -5.48
N ARG A 375 24.80 -3.00 -5.40
CA ARG A 375 24.68 -2.21 -4.16
C ARG A 375 23.28 -2.36 -3.57
N PHE A 376 22.94 -3.56 -3.13
CA PHE A 376 21.60 -3.91 -2.62
C PHE A 376 21.19 -3.12 -1.37
N ASP A 377 22.12 -2.86 -0.44
CA ASP A 377 21.84 -2.01 0.72
C ASP A 377 21.42 -0.59 0.34
N GLU A 378 21.98 -0.05 -0.74
CA GLU A 378 21.60 1.25 -1.29
C GLU A 378 20.23 1.17 -1.95
N ALA A 379 19.96 0.11 -2.72
CA ALA A 379 18.64 -0.12 -3.33
C ALA A 379 17.51 -0.15 -2.30
N VAL A 380 17.70 -0.87 -1.18
CA VAL A 380 16.74 -0.91 -0.06
C VAL A 380 16.52 0.49 0.55
N LYS A 381 17.59 1.25 0.77
CA LYS A 381 17.50 2.62 1.31
C LYS A 381 16.79 3.57 0.36
N LEU A 382 17.05 3.46 -0.94
CA LEU A 382 16.42 4.29 -1.98
C LEU A 382 14.92 4.00 -2.12
N ARG A 383 14.47 2.75 -1.90
CA ARG A 383 13.03 2.41 -1.78
C ARG A 383 12.35 3.10 -0.59
N GLY A 384 13.13 3.41 0.45
CA GLY A 384 12.68 4.19 1.60
C GLY A 384 12.43 3.39 2.87
N ARG A 385 12.19 4.11 3.96
CA ARG A 385 12.08 3.53 5.31
C ARG A 385 10.92 2.55 5.48
N SER A 386 9.83 2.74 4.74
CA SER A 386 8.68 1.83 4.77
C SER A 386 9.07 0.44 4.25
N PHE A 387 9.79 0.38 3.13
CA PHE A 387 10.31 -0.87 2.57
C PHE A 387 11.28 -1.56 3.54
N GLU A 388 12.27 -0.82 4.05
CA GLU A 388 13.24 -1.33 5.03
C GLU A 388 12.56 -1.84 6.31
N GLY A 389 11.58 -1.08 6.82
CA GLY A 389 10.78 -1.47 7.98
C GLY A 389 10.01 -2.77 7.76
N ASN A 390 9.36 -2.93 6.60
CA ASN A 390 8.67 -4.17 6.23
C ASN A 390 9.63 -5.35 6.14
N LEU A 391 10.80 -5.16 5.52
CA LEU A 391 11.83 -6.19 5.35
C LEU A 391 12.36 -6.67 6.71
N ASN A 392 12.73 -5.72 7.58
CA ASN A 392 13.25 -6.03 8.91
C ASN A 392 12.19 -6.71 9.79
N THR A 393 10.94 -6.25 9.72
CA THR A 393 9.83 -6.88 10.43
C THR A 393 9.60 -8.31 9.95
N TYR A 394 9.57 -8.53 8.63
CA TYR A 394 9.44 -9.86 8.05
C TYR A 394 10.54 -10.80 8.54
N LYS A 395 11.82 -10.39 8.45
CA LYS A 395 12.97 -11.20 8.90
C LYS A 395 12.83 -11.62 10.36
N ARG A 396 12.50 -10.67 11.25
CA ARG A 396 12.28 -10.92 12.70
C ARG A 396 11.14 -11.89 12.99
N LEU A 397 10.09 -11.90 12.17
CA LEU A 397 8.92 -12.75 12.37
C LEU A 397 9.03 -14.11 11.67
N ALA A 398 9.82 -14.21 10.61
CA ALA A 398 9.95 -15.43 9.80
C ALA A 398 11.07 -16.34 10.34
N ILE A 399 12.24 -15.76 10.64
CA ILE A 399 13.45 -16.47 11.04
C ILE A 399 13.60 -16.35 12.56
N LYS A 400 13.80 -17.49 13.22
CA LYS A 400 14.05 -17.55 14.67
C LYS A 400 15.50 -17.97 14.85
N GLU A 401 16.29 -17.15 15.52
CA GLU A 401 17.63 -17.54 15.94
C GLU A 401 17.58 -18.73 16.93
N PRO A 402 18.61 -19.59 16.94
CA PRO A 402 18.76 -20.61 17.98
C PRO A 402 18.72 -19.99 19.38
N ASP A 403 18.16 -20.70 20.36
CA ASP A 403 18.00 -20.19 21.73
C ASP A 403 19.32 -19.79 22.40
N ASP A 404 20.44 -20.37 21.96
CA ASP A 404 21.77 -20.05 22.46
C ASP A 404 22.31 -18.70 21.97
N LYS A 405 21.78 -18.19 20.84
CA LYS A 405 22.17 -16.89 20.26
C LYS A 405 21.25 -15.75 20.66
N ILE A 406 20.04 -16.06 21.14
CA ILE A 406 19.08 -15.05 21.60
C ILE A 406 19.57 -14.47 22.93
N PRO A 407 19.63 -13.13 23.09
CA PRO A 407 19.93 -12.53 24.38
C PRO A 407 18.96 -13.06 25.44
N LYS A 408 19.41 -13.27 26.67
CA LYS A 408 18.53 -13.74 27.76
C LYS A 408 18.07 -12.56 28.58
N SER A 409 16.78 -12.25 28.51
CA SER A 409 16.13 -11.30 29.39
C SER A 409 15.36 -12.06 30.48
N ASN A 410 15.43 -11.58 31.72
CA ASN A 410 14.61 -12.12 32.81
C ASN A 410 13.23 -11.44 32.88
N CYS A 411 12.80 -10.75 31.81
CA CYS A 411 11.53 -10.04 31.77
C CYS A 411 10.40 -10.93 31.26
N ASN A 412 9.30 -10.93 31.98
CA ASN A 412 8.03 -11.52 31.58
C ASN A 412 7.14 -10.41 31.00
N VAL A 413 6.77 -10.52 29.72
CA VAL A 413 5.90 -9.55 29.04
C VAL A 413 4.55 -10.20 28.78
N ALA A 414 3.48 -9.55 29.20
CA ALA A 414 2.12 -10.04 28.99
C ALA A 414 1.44 -9.30 27.84
N ILE A 415 0.60 -10.01 27.09
CA ILE A 415 -0.18 -9.50 25.97
C ILE A 415 -1.65 -9.79 26.23
N ILE A 416 -2.51 -8.80 25.99
CA ILE A 416 -3.94 -8.87 26.25
C ILE A 416 -4.73 -8.17 25.15
N ASN A 417 -5.90 -8.72 24.79
CA ASN A 417 -6.84 -8.08 23.89
C ASN A 417 -8.02 -7.48 24.69
N VAL A 418 -8.38 -6.22 24.41
CA VAL A 418 -9.42 -5.49 25.15
C VAL A 418 -10.34 -4.72 24.20
N GLY A 419 -11.65 -4.78 24.44
CA GLY A 419 -12.68 -4.14 23.62
C GLY A 419 -13.47 -5.15 22.77
N ALA A 420 -14.12 -4.65 21.71
CA ALA A 420 -14.77 -5.52 20.74
C ALA A 420 -13.74 -6.21 19.82
N PRO A 421 -14.05 -7.39 19.25
CA PRO A 421 -13.17 -8.03 18.28
C PRO A 421 -12.89 -7.13 17.07
N ALA A 422 -11.63 -7.08 16.64
CA ALA A 422 -11.20 -6.39 15.43
C ALA A 422 -10.32 -7.32 14.59
N ALA A 423 -10.52 -7.32 13.26
CA ALA A 423 -9.66 -8.05 12.35
C ALA A 423 -8.22 -7.51 12.43
N GLY A 424 -7.24 -8.40 12.60
CA GLY A 424 -5.83 -8.06 12.79
C GLY A 424 -5.32 -8.15 14.24
N MET A 425 -6.19 -8.34 15.25
CA MET A 425 -5.76 -8.57 16.63
C MET A 425 -4.82 -9.79 16.74
N ASN A 426 -5.14 -10.90 16.07
CA ASN A 426 -4.31 -12.11 16.09
C ASN A 426 -2.95 -11.90 15.41
N ALA A 427 -2.89 -11.14 14.33
CA ALA A 427 -1.64 -10.77 13.67
C ALA A 427 -0.74 -9.92 14.59
N ALA A 428 -1.33 -8.96 15.31
CA ALA A 428 -0.62 -8.14 16.29
C ALA A 428 -0.09 -8.97 17.47
N VAL A 429 -0.89 -9.89 18.02
CA VAL A 429 -0.45 -10.83 19.07
C VAL A 429 0.71 -11.69 18.56
N ARG A 430 0.59 -12.28 17.36
CA ARG A 430 1.65 -13.08 16.74
C ARG A 430 2.96 -12.28 16.64
N SER A 431 2.87 -11.04 16.18
CA SER A 431 4.03 -10.16 16.05
C SER A 431 4.70 -9.90 17.39
N ALA A 432 3.92 -9.47 18.39
CA ALA A 432 4.41 -9.17 19.72
C ALA A 432 5.07 -10.38 20.40
N VAL A 433 4.45 -11.56 20.32
CA VAL A 433 5.01 -12.80 20.89
C VAL A 433 6.35 -13.14 20.25
N ARG A 434 6.43 -13.11 18.91
CA ARG A 434 7.67 -13.49 18.21
C ARG A 434 8.80 -12.50 18.42
N VAL A 435 8.51 -11.20 18.38
CA VAL A 435 9.50 -10.17 18.67
C VAL A 435 9.97 -10.25 20.12
N GLY A 436 9.06 -10.39 21.08
CA GLY A 436 9.44 -10.51 22.49
C GLY A 436 10.34 -11.72 22.76
N ILE A 437 10.05 -12.88 22.14
CA ILE A 437 10.91 -14.07 22.22
C ILE A 437 12.28 -13.81 21.56
N ALA A 438 12.33 -13.15 20.40
CA ALA A 438 13.59 -12.83 19.73
C ALA A 438 14.50 -11.89 20.54
N GLU A 439 13.90 -11.00 21.35
CA GLU A 439 14.59 -10.13 22.29
C GLU A 439 14.86 -10.81 23.66
N GLY A 440 14.49 -12.09 23.80
CA GLY A 440 14.81 -12.89 24.98
C GLY A 440 13.80 -12.87 26.11
N HIS A 441 12.63 -12.29 25.92
CA HIS A 441 11.59 -12.20 26.94
C HIS A 441 10.74 -13.48 27.01
N LYS A 442 10.20 -13.74 28.20
CA LYS A 442 9.13 -14.75 28.37
C LYS A 442 7.78 -14.09 28.10
N MET A 443 7.02 -14.68 27.17
CA MET A 443 5.77 -14.09 26.71
C MET A 443 4.59 -14.78 27.39
N PHE A 444 3.64 -13.99 27.88
CA PHE A 444 2.40 -14.47 28.50
C PHE A 444 1.19 -13.97 27.73
N ALA A 445 0.29 -14.87 27.39
CA ALA A 445 -1.03 -14.55 26.87
C ALA A 445 -2.04 -14.46 28.02
N ILE A 446 -2.73 -13.33 28.10
CA ILE A 446 -3.86 -13.12 29.00
C ILE A 446 -5.14 -13.33 28.20
N TYR A 447 -5.97 -14.28 28.64
CA TYR A 447 -7.20 -14.63 27.96
C TYR A 447 -8.38 -13.76 28.44
N ASP A 448 -9.36 -13.55 27.56
CA ASP A 448 -10.64 -12.88 27.87
C ASP A 448 -10.52 -11.48 28.52
N GLY A 449 -9.49 -10.71 28.11
CA GLY A 449 -9.31 -9.33 28.56
C GLY A 449 -9.11 -9.22 30.08
N PHE A 450 -9.52 -8.09 30.65
CA PHE A 450 -9.33 -7.84 32.09
C PHE A 450 -10.11 -8.81 32.98
N ASP A 451 -11.20 -9.40 32.48
CA ASP A 451 -11.95 -10.43 33.22
C ASP A 451 -11.13 -11.69 33.41
N GLY A 452 -10.50 -12.21 32.35
CA GLY A 452 -9.63 -13.37 32.49
C GLY A 452 -8.35 -13.03 33.25
N LEU A 453 -7.82 -11.80 33.13
CA LEU A 453 -6.71 -11.34 33.96
C LEU A 453 -7.04 -11.38 35.46
N ALA A 454 -8.18 -10.83 35.86
CA ALA A 454 -8.62 -10.84 37.26
C ALA A 454 -8.86 -12.26 37.81
N ASN A 455 -9.15 -13.22 36.92
CA ASN A 455 -9.35 -14.63 37.26
C ASN A 455 -8.08 -15.50 37.06
N GLY A 456 -6.93 -14.91 36.75
CA GLY A 456 -5.66 -15.62 36.60
C GLY A 456 -5.56 -16.50 35.35
N GLN A 457 -6.35 -16.22 34.30
CA GLN A 457 -6.28 -16.91 33.02
C GLN A 457 -5.08 -16.44 32.19
N ILE A 458 -3.89 -16.79 32.67
CA ILE A 458 -2.61 -16.36 32.10
C ILE A 458 -1.79 -17.62 31.77
N LYS A 459 -1.34 -17.72 30.52
CA LYS A 459 -0.52 -18.84 30.05
C LYS A 459 0.73 -18.34 29.34
N GLU A 460 1.85 -19.01 29.53
CA GLU A 460 3.03 -18.80 28.70
C GLU A 460 2.71 -19.16 27.24
N ILE A 461 3.20 -18.36 26.30
CA ILE A 461 2.96 -18.53 24.87
C ILE A 461 4.28 -18.47 24.10
N GLY A 462 4.51 -19.48 23.25
CA GLY A 462 5.73 -19.66 22.51
C GLY A 462 5.63 -19.32 21.02
N TRP A 463 6.76 -19.40 20.33
CA TRP A 463 6.89 -19.09 18.90
C TRP A 463 5.96 -19.93 18.00
N GLY A 464 5.82 -21.22 18.34
CA GLY A 464 4.99 -22.17 17.61
C GLY A 464 3.49 -21.95 17.81
N ASP A 465 3.08 -21.47 18.99
CA ASP A 465 1.68 -21.32 19.38
C ASP A 465 0.94 -20.27 18.53
N VAL A 466 1.67 -19.24 18.08
CA VAL A 466 1.14 -18.15 17.23
C VAL A 466 1.35 -18.38 15.73
N GLY A 467 1.75 -19.59 15.33
CA GLY A 467 1.90 -19.96 13.93
C GLY A 467 0.56 -19.94 13.18
N GLY A 468 0.51 -19.24 12.03
CA GLY A 468 -0.69 -19.19 11.18
C GLY A 468 -1.75 -18.17 11.62
N TRP A 469 -1.47 -17.32 12.61
CA TRP A 469 -2.43 -16.35 13.14
C TRP A 469 -2.61 -15.08 12.29
N THR A 470 -1.73 -14.85 11.28
CA THR A 470 -1.71 -13.59 10.52
C THR A 470 -3.03 -13.29 9.80
N GLY A 471 -3.60 -14.28 9.10
CA GLY A 471 -4.87 -14.15 8.37
C GLY A 471 -6.12 -14.46 9.20
N GLN A 472 -6.02 -14.68 10.51
CA GLN A 472 -7.16 -15.07 11.35
C GLN A 472 -7.92 -13.85 11.87
N GLY A 473 -9.22 -13.76 11.55
CA GLY A 473 -10.12 -12.74 12.10
C GLY A 473 -10.43 -12.93 13.59
N GLY A 474 -11.06 -11.92 14.21
CA GLY A 474 -11.47 -11.96 15.62
C GLY A 474 -10.29 -11.93 16.61
N SER A 475 -10.46 -12.57 17.77
CA SER A 475 -9.44 -12.68 18.83
C SER A 475 -9.36 -14.12 19.36
N ILE A 476 -8.25 -14.80 19.11
CA ILE A 476 -7.97 -16.17 19.59
C ILE A 476 -7.75 -16.18 21.11
N LEU A 477 -7.18 -15.10 21.67
CA LEU A 477 -7.05 -14.93 23.11
C LEU A 477 -8.39 -14.65 23.81
N GLY A 478 -9.46 -14.39 23.05
CA GLY A 478 -10.67 -13.77 23.58
C GLY A 478 -10.48 -12.27 23.79
N THR A 479 -11.58 -11.52 23.87
CA THR A 479 -11.55 -10.09 24.13
C THR A 479 -12.88 -9.66 24.77
N LYS A 480 -12.82 -8.70 25.68
CA LYS A 480 -13.97 -8.19 26.44
C LYS A 480 -13.87 -6.68 26.57
N ARG A 481 -15.03 -6.01 26.67
CA ARG A 481 -15.13 -4.56 26.93
C ARG A 481 -14.98 -4.20 28.41
N THR A 482 -14.85 -5.19 29.29
CA THR A 482 -14.79 -4.97 30.74
C THR A 482 -13.55 -4.16 31.11
N LEU A 483 -13.72 -3.16 31.98
CA LEU A 483 -12.65 -2.29 32.48
C LEU A 483 -12.03 -2.85 33.78
N PRO A 484 -10.75 -2.54 34.07
CA PRO A 484 -10.03 -3.10 35.21
C PRO A 484 -10.43 -2.50 36.57
N GLY A 485 -11.07 -1.33 36.62
CA GLY A 485 -11.28 -0.54 37.84
C GLY A 485 -11.95 -1.26 39.01
N LYS A 486 -12.86 -2.21 38.74
CA LYS A 486 -13.51 -3.03 39.80
C LYS A 486 -12.65 -4.19 40.30
N TYR A 487 -11.56 -4.51 39.62
CA TYR A 487 -10.76 -5.71 39.83
C TYR A 487 -9.27 -5.39 40.05
N LEU A 488 -8.92 -4.13 40.34
CA LEU A 488 -7.53 -3.67 40.45
C LEU A 488 -6.70 -4.52 41.42
N GLU A 489 -7.24 -4.85 42.60
CA GLU A 489 -6.54 -5.66 43.60
C GLU A 489 -6.21 -7.06 43.06
N LYS A 490 -7.20 -7.76 42.49
CA LYS A 490 -7.01 -9.08 41.87
C LYS A 490 -6.03 -9.02 40.70
N ILE A 491 -6.14 -8.00 39.84
CA ILE A 491 -5.24 -7.85 38.69
C ILE A 491 -3.79 -7.62 39.18
N ALA A 492 -3.59 -6.82 40.22
CA ALA A 492 -2.28 -6.59 40.81
C ALA A 492 -1.68 -7.88 41.41
N GLU A 493 -2.49 -8.68 42.11
CA GLU A 493 -2.06 -9.99 42.62
C GLU A 493 -1.61 -10.92 41.49
N GLN A 494 -2.36 -10.96 40.38
CA GLN A 494 -2.01 -11.81 39.24
C GLN A 494 -0.72 -11.32 38.56
N MET A 495 -0.56 -10.01 38.35
CA MET A 495 0.68 -9.44 37.81
C MET A 495 1.89 -9.74 38.70
N HIS A 496 1.73 -9.66 40.02
CA HIS A 496 2.79 -10.00 40.97
C HIS A 496 3.12 -11.50 40.94
N SER A 497 2.10 -12.37 41.00
CA SER A 497 2.28 -13.84 41.02
C SER A 497 2.97 -14.39 39.77
N LYS A 498 2.76 -13.76 38.61
CA LYS A 498 3.42 -14.11 37.35
C LYS A 498 4.66 -13.27 37.06
N ASN A 499 5.04 -12.38 37.99
CA ASN A 499 6.16 -11.46 37.86
C ASN A 499 6.13 -10.70 36.52
N ILE A 500 4.97 -10.15 36.13
CA ILE A 500 4.80 -9.44 34.86
C ILE A 500 5.57 -8.12 34.91
N ASN A 501 6.54 -7.96 34.02
CA ASN A 501 7.44 -6.80 33.96
C ASN A 501 7.01 -5.76 32.92
N ALA A 502 6.13 -6.10 31.98
CA ALA A 502 5.52 -5.17 31.04
C ALA A 502 4.19 -5.72 30.50
N LEU A 503 3.30 -4.83 30.07
CA LEU A 503 2.00 -5.17 29.51
C LEU A 503 1.78 -4.49 28.14
N LEU A 504 1.48 -5.30 27.13
CA LEU A 504 1.02 -4.84 25.82
C LEU A 504 -0.49 -5.09 25.69
N ILE A 505 -1.25 -4.03 25.44
CA ILE A 505 -2.70 -4.09 25.23
C ILE A 505 -3.01 -3.84 23.75
N ILE A 506 -3.75 -4.74 23.12
CA ILE A 506 -4.25 -4.57 21.75
C ILE A 506 -5.75 -4.37 21.84
N GLY A 507 -6.26 -3.18 21.50
CA GLY A 507 -7.67 -2.92 21.77
C GLY A 507 -8.23 -1.57 21.36
N GLY A 508 -9.51 -1.39 21.64
CA GLY A 508 -10.27 -0.18 21.30
C GLY A 508 -10.25 0.88 22.40
N PHE A 509 -11.29 1.70 22.45
CA PHE A 509 -11.42 2.76 23.45
C PHE A 509 -11.41 2.23 24.90
N GLU A 510 -11.94 1.01 25.13
CA GLU A 510 -11.90 0.36 26.45
C GLU A 510 -10.48 0.03 26.91
N ALA A 511 -9.56 -0.28 25.99
CA ALA A 511 -8.14 -0.45 26.33
C ALA A 511 -7.51 0.87 26.79
N TYR A 512 -7.85 1.97 26.11
CA TYR A 512 -7.37 3.31 26.47
C TYR A 512 -7.86 3.70 27.87
N LEU A 513 -9.16 3.52 28.15
CA LEU A 513 -9.71 3.75 29.49
C LEU A 513 -9.07 2.83 30.54
N GLY A 514 -8.87 1.55 30.21
CA GLY A 514 -8.22 0.61 31.11
C GLY A 514 -6.79 1.03 31.49
N LEU A 515 -6.01 1.57 30.55
CA LEU A 515 -4.69 2.13 30.85
C LEU A 515 -4.77 3.34 31.79
N LEU A 516 -5.74 4.23 31.63
CA LEU A 516 -5.92 5.37 32.53
C LEU A 516 -6.25 4.92 33.95
N GLU A 517 -7.12 3.92 34.10
CA GLU A 517 -7.46 3.34 35.41
C GLU A 517 -6.25 2.68 36.08
N LEU A 518 -5.49 1.87 35.34
CA LEU A 518 -4.26 1.24 35.84
C LEU A 518 -3.20 2.28 36.22
N ALA A 519 -3.04 3.34 35.41
CA ALA A 519 -2.11 4.43 35.67
C ALA A 519 -2.47 5.19 36.96
N ALA A 520 -3.75 5.51 37.17
CA ALA A 520 -4.24 6.15 38.39
C ALA A 520 -4.05 5.26 39.63
N ALA A 521 -4.09 3.94 39.45
CA ALA A 521 -3.93 2.95 40.51
C ALA A 521 -2.47 2.68 40.93
N ARG A 522 -1.46 3.21 40.22
CA ARG A 522 -0.02 2.99 40.52
C ARG A 522 0.39 3.38 41.94
N ASN A 523 -0.22 4.43 42.50
CA ASN A 523 0.07 4.86 43.87
C ASN A 523 -0.39 3.86 44.94
N LYS A 524 -1.30 2.96 44.61
CA LYS A 524 -1.86 1.95 45.53
C LYS A 524 -1.31 0.54 45.27
N HIS A 525 -0.89 0.26 44.04
CA HIS A 525 -0.43 -1.06 43.64
C HIS A 525 0.88 -0.95 42.85
N GLU A 526 2.00 -1.33 43.49
CA GLU A 526 3.34 -1.32 42.88
C GLU A 526 3.43 -2.22 41.64
N ALA A 527 2.61 -3.29 41.57
CA ALA A 527 2.53 -4.17 40.40
C ALA A 527 2.16 -3.44 39.09
N PHE A 528 1.55 -2.25 39.16
CA PHE A 528 1.22 -1.43 37.99
C PHE A 528 2.33 -0.45 37.60
N CYS A 529 3.41 -0.35 38.39
CA CYS A 529 4.58 0.48 38.12
C CYS A 529 5.53 -0.17 37.11
N VAL A 530 4.95 -0.77 36.06
CA VAL A 530 5.65 -1.38 34.93
C VAL A 530 5.31 -0.63 33.63
N PRO A 531 6.13 -0.73 32.57
CA PRO A 531 5.79 -0.23 31.27
C PRO A 531 4.49 -0.87 30.75
N MET A 532 3.54 -0.02 30.36
CA MET A 532 2.29 -0.45 29.73
C MET A 532 2.11 0.34 28.45
N VAL A 533 1.87 -0.35 27.35
CA VAL A 533 1.67 0.27 26.03
C VAL A 533 0.46 -0.32 25.35
N MET A 534 -0.23 0.49 24.56
CA MET A 534 -1.42 0.08 23.81
C MET A 534 -1.20 0.25 22.32
N VAL A 535 -1.70 -0.70 21.54
CA VAL A 535 -1.86 -0.60 20.08
C VAL A 535 -3.35 -0.52 19.76
N PRO A 536 -3.81 0.50 19.01
CA PRO A 536 -5.23 0.69 18.72
C PRO A 536 -5.76 -0.36 17.75
N ALA A 537 -6.79 -1.09 18.17
CA ALA A 537 -7.49 -2.12 17.39
C ALA A 537 -9.01 -1.99 17.58
N THR A 538 -9.68 -1.46 16.57
CA THR A 538 -11.13 -1.25 16.53
C THR A 538 -11.55 -0.94 15.10
N VAL A 539 -12.77 -1.33 14.72
CA VAL A 539 -13.36 -0.95 13.42
C VAL A 539 -13.77 0.53 13.38
N SER A 540 -13.96 1.16 14.56
CA SER A 540 -14.50 2.51 14.68
C SER A 540 -13.48 3.63 14.49
N ASN A 541 -12.18 3.31 14.50
CA ASN A 541 -11.09 4.29 14.44
C ASN A 541 -11.24 5.47 15.42
N ASN A 542 -11.64 5.18 16.66
CA ASN A 542 -12.00 6.17 17.67
C ASN A 542 -11.04 6.24 18.86
N VAL A 543 -9.83 5.67 18.73
CA VAL A 543 -8.84 5.68 19.81
C VAL A 543 -8.03 6.99 19.74
N PRO A 544 -8.01 7.81 20.80
CA PRO A 544 -7.23 9.05 20.81
C PRO A 544 -5.72 8.79 20.62
N GLY A 545 -5.06 9.66 19.86
CA GLY A 545 -3.61 9.62 19.64
C GLY A 545 -3.13 8.78 18.46
N SER A 546 -4.05 8.20 17.67
CA SER A 546 -3.73 7.52 16.41
C SER A 546 -4.74 7.89 15.32
N ASP A 547 -4.24 8.16 14.12
CA ASP A 547 -5.09 8.42 12.94
C ASP A 547 -5.73 7.14 12.39
N PHE A 548 -5.18 5.98 12.77
CA PHE A 548 -5.62 4.67 12.32
C PHE A 548 -5.71 3.66 13.46
N SER A 549 -6.62 2.69 13.30
CA SER A 549 -6.73 1.53 14.18
C SER A 549 -6.81 0.25 13.37
N ILE A 550 -6.21 -0.80 13.91
CA ILE A 550 -6.25 -2.14 13.32
C ILE A 550 -7.71 -2.60 13.20
N GLY A 551 -8.11 -3.03 12.01
CA GLY A 551 -9.46 -3.51 11.68
C GLY A 551 -10.37 -2.48 10.99
N ALA A 552 -10.02 -1.19 10.98
CA ALA A 552 -10.81 -0.16 10.29
C ALA A 552 -10.83 -0.38 8.76
N ASP A 553 -9.68 -0.72 8.17
CA ASP A 553 -9.59 -0.99 6.73
C ASP A 553 -10.41 -2.22 6.30
N THR A 554 -10.39 -3.30 7.08
CA THR A 554 -11.24 -4.48 6.84
C THR A 554 -12.73 -4.11 6.86
N ALA A 555 -13.15 -3.26 7.80
CA ALA A 555 -14.53 -2.80 7.87
C ALA A 555 -14.89 -1.91 6.67
N LEU A 556 -13.99 -1.02 6.24
CA LEU A 556 -14.19 -0.19 5.05
C LEU A 556 -14.33 -1.02 3.78
N ASN A 557 -13.50 -2.04 3.58
CA ASN A 557 -13.63 -2.95 2.44
C ASN A 557 -14.95 -3.72 2.49
N THR A 558 -15.38 -4.19 3.67
CA THR A 558 -16.70 -4.83 3.83
C THR A 558 -17.85 -3.90 3.46
N ILE A 559 -17.81 -2.64 3.92
CA ILE A 559 -18.81 -1.62 3.56
C ILE A 559 -18.78 -1.30 2.06
N THR A 560 -17.60 -1.34 1.46
CA THR A 560 -17.38 -1.03 0.04
C THR A 560 -17.89 -2.14 -0.89
N ASP A 561 -17.95 -3.38 -0.39
CA ASP A 561 -18.45 -4.55 -1.10
C ASP A 561 -19.97 -4.76 -0.94
N TRP A 562 -20.55 -4.32 0.18
CA TRP A 562 -22.01 -4.30 0.43
C TRP A 562 -22.73 -3.25 -0.41
#